data_AF-X0W8I6-F1
#
_entry.id   AF-X0W8I6-F1
#
_cell.length_a   1.000
_cell.length_b   1.000
_cell.length_c   1.000
_cell.angle_alpha   90.00
_cell.angle_beta   90.00
_cell.angle_gamma   90.00
#
_symmetry.space_group_name_H-M   'P 1'
#
loop_
_entity.id
_entity.type
_entity.pdbx_description
1 polymer ?
#
loop_
_entity_poly.entity_id
_entity_poly.type
_entity_poly.pdbx_seq_one_letter_code
_entity_poly.pdbx_strand_id
1 'polypeptide(L)' 'TEEFTTKDEAEKLCTMKRLPESAGNDIRLIKVGDYDICPCIGSHVNSTKEIGTFKITTWTYSDNVLRIRFKVNS' A
#
# COMPACT_ATOMS: atom_id res chain seq x y z
N THR A 1 -10.28 3.02 2.93
CA THR A 1 -11.31 2.02 3.24
C THR A 1 -10.74 0.64 3.00
N GLU A 2 -11.30 -0.38 3.65
CA GLU A 2 -10.85 -1.77 3.51
C GLU A 2 -11.95 -2.65 2.90
N GLU A 3 -11.54 -3.67 2.16
CA GLU A 3 -12.41 -4.64 1.52
C GLU A 3 -11.76 -6.02 1.55
N PHE A 4 -12.56 -7.06 1.73
CA PHE A 4 -12.12 -8.46 1.69
C PHE A 4 -12.71 -9.10 0.44
N THR A 5 -11.86 -9.75 -0.35
CA THR A 5 -12.23 -10.30 -1.66
C THR A 5 -11.42 -11.56 -1.94
N THR A 6 -11.78 -12.28 -2.99
CA THR A 6 -11.02 -13.44 -3.45
C THR A 6 -9.77 -13.02 -4.22
N LYS A 7 -8.78 -13.90 -4.32
CA LYS A 7 -7.56 -13.66 -5.11
C LYS A 7 -7.88 -13.31 -6.57
N ASP A 8 -8.80 -14.05 -7.20
CA ASP A 8 -9.22 -13.83 -8.59
C ASP A 8 -9.87 -12.46 -8.82
N GLU A 9 -10.63 -11.98 -7.85
CA GLU A 9 -11.24 -10.64 -7.90
C GLU A 9 -10.20 -9.54 -7.64
N ALA A 10 -9.29 -9.74 -6.69
CA ALA A 10 -8.21 -8.81 -6.42
C ALA A 10 -7.22 -8.66 -7.59
N GLU A 11 -6.95 -9.74 -8.34
CA GLU A 11 -6.12 -9.72 -9.55
C GLU A 11 -6.67 -8.83 -10.66
N LYS A 12 -8.00 -8.63 -10.70
CA LYS A 12 -8.64 -7.72 -11.66
C LYS A 12 -8.48 -6.25 -11.26
N LEU A 13 -8.21 -5.98 -9.99
CA LEU A 13 -8.18 -4.63 -9.41
C LEU A 13 -6.76 -4.10 -9.20
N CYS A 14 -5.80 -4.97 -8.87
CA CYS A 14 -4.45 -4.54 -8.49
C CYS A 14 -3.38 -5.60 -8.80
N THR A 15 -2.12 -5.19 -8.78
CA THR A 15 -0.99 -6.10 -9.06
C THR A 15 -0.67 -6.98 -7.84
N MET A 16 -0.73 -8.29 -8.03
CA MET A 16 -0.44 -9.29 -6.98
C MET A 16 1.05 -9.59 -6.76
N LYS A 17 1.97 -8.91 -7.46
CA LYS A 17 3.43 -9.11 -7.32
C LYS A 17 3.96 -8.89 -5.89
N ARG A 18 3.17 -8.24 -5.03
CA ARG A 18 3.52 -7.99 -3.62
C ARG A 18 3.13 -9.14 -2.70
N LEU A 19 2.33 -10.09 -3.16
CA LEU A 19 1.92 -11.26 -2.40
C LEU A 19 2.88 -12.43 -2.68
N PRO A 20 3.25 -13.22 -1.65
CA PRO A 20 3.96 -14.46 -1.86
C PRO A 20 3.06 -15.47 -2.59
N GLU A 21 3.65 -16.45 -3.27
CA GLU A 21 2.89 -17.53 -3.94
C GLU A 21 2.02 -18.33 -2.96
N SER A 22 2.43 -18.40 -1.69
CA SER A 22 1.70 -19.03 -0.60
C SER A 22 0.55 -18.19 -0.04
N ALA A 23 0.23 -17.03 -0.63
CA ALA A 23 -0.92 -16.24 -0.21
C ALA A 23 -2.21 -17.02 -0.44
N GLY A 24 -3.05 -17.08 0.60
CA GLY A 24 -4.35 -17.76 0.55
C GLY A 24 -5.34 -17.09 -0.41
N ASN A 25 -6.56 -17.63 -0.46
CA ASN A 25 -7.60 -17.13 -1.37
C ASN A 25 -8.25 -15.83 -0.87
N ASP A 26 -8.27 -15.60 0.44
CA ASP A 26 -8.90 -14.42 1.04
C ASP A 26 -7.89 -13.27 1.12
N ILE A 27 -8.13 -12.23 0.33
CA ILE A 27 -7.24 -11.08 0.19
C ILE A 27 -7.91 -9.84 0.79
N ARG A 28 -7.20 -9.18 1.71
CA ARG A 28 -7.57 -7.87 2.22
C ARG A 28 -6.97 -6.78 1.33
N LEU A 29 -7.84 -5.97 0.73
CA LEU A 29 -7.49 -4.82 -0.07
C LEU A 29 -7.68 -3.53 0.73
N ILE A 30 -6.69 -2.64 0.65
CA ILE A 30 -6.77 -1.29 1.17
C ILE A 30 -6.93 -0.33 0.00
N LYS A 31 -8.00 0.45 0.04
CA LYS A 31 -8.33 1.49 -0.94
C LYS A 31 -8.06 2.87 -0.36
N VAL A 32 -7.21 3.64 -1.04
CA VAL A 32 -6.95 5.05 -0.75
C VAL A 32 -7.70 5.89 -1.76
N GLY A 33 -8.98 6.17 -1.49
CA GLY A 33 -9.85 6.90 -2.40
C GLY A 33 -9.89 6.27 -3.80
N ASP A 34 -9.76 7.11 -4.83
CA ASP A 34 -9.56 6.75 -6.24
C ASP A 34 -8.08 6.73 -6.65
N TYR A 35 -7.17 6.93 -5.70
CA TYR A 35 -5.74 7.08 -5.95
C TYR A 35 -4.99 5.74 -6.03
N ASP A 36 -5.19 4.85 -5.05
CA ASP A 36 -4.47 3.57 -4.97
C ASP A 36 -5.31 2.45 -4.36
N ILE A 37 -5.07 1.23 -4.83
CA ILE A 37 -5.67 -0.01 -4.32
C ILE A 37 -4.57 -1.05 -4.22
N CYS A 38 -4.31 -1.57 -3.02
CA CYS A 38 -3.27 -2.57 -2.83
C CYS A 38 -3.63 -3.64 -1.79
N PRO A 39 -3.12 -4.88 -1.96
CA PRO A 39 -3.26 -5.92 -0.95
C PRO A 39 -2.34 -5.61 0.24
N CYS A 40 -2.91 -5.49 1.43
CA CYS A 40 -2.14 -5.18 2.63
C CYS A 40 -2.80 -5.74 3.90
N ILE A 41 -1.99 -6.38 4.75
CA ILE A 41 -2.43 -6.90 6.06
C ILE A 41 -2.23 -5.89 7.21
N GLY A 42 -1.57 -4.76 6.94
CA GLY A 42 -1.23 -3.76 7.96
C GLY A 42 -2.45 -3.03 8.54
N SER A 43 -2.24 -2.35 9.66
CA SER A 43 -3.22 -1.41 10.21
C SER A 43 -3.09 -0.06 9.49
N HIS A 44 -4.21 0.48 9.05
CA HIS A 44 -4.29 1.77 8.36
C HIS A 44 -5.24 2.72 9.10
N VAL A 45 -4.95 4.02 9.02
CA VAL A 45 -5.87 5.08 9.46
C VAL A 45 -7.09 5.14 8.54
N ASN A 46 -8.20 5.72 9.01
CA ASN A 46 -9.45 5.76 8.23
C ASN A 46 -9.38 6.77 7.08
N SER A 47 -8.62 7.86 7.25
CA SER A 47 -8.44 8.91 6.24
C SER A 47 -6.98 9.38 6.16
N THR A 48 -6.53 9.77 4.96
CA THR A 48 -5.20 10.40 4.75
C THR A 48 -5.03 11.69 5.54
N LYS A 49 -6.13 12.36 5.91
CA LYS A 49 -6.11 13.55 6.78
C LYS A 49 -5.51 13.26 8.16
N GLU A 50 -5.67 12.03 8.67
CA GLU A 50 -5.12 11.62 9.98
C GLU A 50 -3.60 11.48 9.95
N ILE A 51 -3.00 11.25 8.78
CA ILE A 51 -1.54 11.21 8.62
C ILE A 51 -0.94 12.61 8.82
N GLY A 52 -1.72 13.66 8.57
CA GLY A 52 -1.26 15.04 8.68
C GLY A 52 -0.21 15.37 7.61
N THR A 53 0.90 15.98 8.05
CA THR A 53 1.99 16.39 7.14
C THR A 53 3.13 15.39 7.20
N PHE A 54 3.63 14.99 6.04
CA PHE A 54 4.89 14.27 5.93
C PHE A 54 5.94 15.11 5.20
N LYS A 55 7.21 14.84 5.50
CA LYS A 55 8.35 15.51 4.88
C LYS A 55 9.33 14.48 4.35
N ILE A 56 9.69 14.59 3.08
CA ILE A 56 10.83 13.86 2.51
C ILE A 56 12.10 14.43 3.14
N THR A 57 12.88 13.57 3.78
CA THR A 57 14.09 13.99 4.51
C THR A 57 15.33 13.89 3.64
N THR A 58 15.53 12.73 3.01
CA THR A 58 16.69 12.42 2.19
C THR A 58 16.31 11.40 1.12
N TRP A 59 17.11 11.33 0.06
CA TRP A 59 16.94 10.35 -1.00
C TRP A 59 18.33 9.86 -1.46
N THR A 60 18.38 8.66 -2.01
CA THR A 60 19.59 8.08 -2.61
C THR A 60 19.18 7.32 -3.87
N TYR A 61 19.95 7.44 -4.95
CA TYR A 61 19.77 6.66 -6.17
C TYR A 61 21.03 5.85 -6.45
N SER A 62 20.90 4.52 -6.48
CA SER A 62 21.98 3.57 -6.80
C SER A 62 21.37 2.32 -7.40
N ASP A 63 22.12 1.59 -8.22
CA ASP A 63 21.71 0.30 -8.81
C ASP A 63 20.32 0.32 -9.48
N ASN A 64 19.99 1.45 -10.14
CA ASN A 64 18.70 1.71 -10.77
C ASN A 64 17.49 1.71 -9.79
N VAL A 65 17.73 1.93 -8.50
CA VAL A 65 16.71 2.01 -7.45
C VAL A 65 16.71 3.39 -6.80
N LEU A 66 15.55 4.06 -6.81
CA LEU A 66 15.34 5.31 -6.08
C LEU A 66 14.80 5.02 -4.67
N ARG A 67 15.62 5.27 -3.65
CA ARG A 67 15.21 5.16 -2.25
C ARG A 67 14.88 6.54 -1.67
N ILE A 68 13.61 6.75 -1.35
CA ILE A 68 13.09 7.97 -0.72
C ILE A 68 12.87 7.68 0.77
N ARG A 69 13.39 8.55 1.65
CA ARG A 69 13.15 8.50 3.09
C ARG A 69 12.28 9.68 3.48
N PHE A 70 11.22 9.44 4.24
CA PHE A 70 10.30 10.47 4.73
C PHE A 70 10.00 10.28 6.22
N LYS A 71 9.54 11.35 6.85
CA LYS A 71 8.99 11.32 8.21
C LYS A 71 7.56 11.83 8.17
N VAL A 72 6.70 11.19 8.95
CA VAL A 72 5.37 11.71 9.26
C VAL A 72 5.53 12.54 10.54
N ASN A 73 5.09 13.80 10.52
CA ASN A 73 5.09 14.63 11.72
C ASN A 73 3.85 14.28 12.54
N SER A 74 3.97 13.21 13.33
CA SER A 74 3.02 12.88 14.41
C SER A 74 3.28 13.78 15.62
#